data_AF-A0A8J7KTX0-F1
#
_entry.id   AF-A0A8J7KTX0-F1
#
_cell.length_a   1.000
_cell.length_b   1.000
_cell.length_c   1.000
_cell.angle_alpha   90.00
_cell.angle_beta   90.00
_cell.angle_gamma   90.00
#
_symmetry.space_group_name_H-M   'P 1'
#
loop_
_entity.id
_entity.type
_entity.pdbx_description
1 polymer ?
#
loop_
_entity_poly.entity_id
_entity_poly.type
_entity_poly.pdbx_seq_one_letter_code
_entity_poly.pdbx_strand_id
1 'polypeptide(L)'
;MPDLLRRLDQRVVPMLASALRRAAGGRHRRGVLAAVGMTLAVAVVLAAVLSAREALPGRGHAAGTPLRVGVSDGDSIPAYVAGARERLAGVDRPTLALVSLAAYLGPDRLGPLLENARPSRVYLRVPLPGISTEVIAVDVRQLPGDVVAGMDAAAVRKEEEVAIATRLAGRLTGDSPRERELREEYQARAAEAGLEATAYREHCSCVYAAVVRAGPPALAELSRRPGVRAVDPTPGLDRLEQAVFRPPIPEQHAIASDPADVPVSPSPTPAPRPSVTRTPPPSAPPTGPMPEWPASPTPSQVRAPSPSPER
;
A
#
# COMPACT_ATOMS: atom_id res chain seq x y z
N MET A 1 -61.56 19.81 -8.89
CA MET A 1 -60.31 19.83 -8.11
C MET A 1 -60.00 21.11 -7.32
N PRO A 2 -60.62 22.30 -7.50
CA PRO A 2 -60.34 23.47 -6.64
C PRO A 2 -61.03 23.44 -5.26
N ASP A 3 -62.10 22.65 -5.08
CA ASP A 3 -62.83 22.57 -3.80
C ASP A 3 -62.14 21.74 -2.70
N LEU A 4 -61.21 20.85 -3.09
CA LEU A 4 -60.52 19.98 -2.15
C LEU A 4 -59.43 20.74 -1.37
N LEU A 5 -58.76 21.69 -2.04
CA LEU A 5 -57.77 22.58 -1.41
C LEU A 5 -58.44 23.57 -0.46
N ARG A 6 -59.63 24.09 -0.80
CA ARG A 6 -60.38 25.03 0.05
C ARG A 6 -60.93 24.37 1.32
N ARG A 7 -61.27 23.07 1.27
CA ARG A 7 -61.67 22.27 2.45
C ARG A 7 -60.51 21.92 3.37
N LEU A 8 -59.31 21.74 2.84
CA LEU A 8 -58.10 21.54 3.65
C LEU A 8 -57.73 22.82 4.40
N ASP A 9 -57.83 23.97 3.75
CA ASP A 9 -57.46 25.26 4.33
C ASP A 9 -58.36 25.66 5.52
N GLN A 10 -59.67 25.40 5.42
CA GLN A 10 -60.61 25.74 6.50
C GLN A 10 -60.54 24.83 7.74
N ARG A 11 -60.00 23.60 7.63
CA ARG A 11 -59.90 22.67 8.77
C ARG A 11 -58.55 22.69 9.48
N VAL A 12 -57.47 22.93 8.74
CA VAL A 12 -56.11 22.81 9.30
C VAL A 12 -55.67 24.11 10.00
N VAL A 13 -56.07 25.27 9.47
CA VAL A 13 -55.69 26.59 10.00
C VAL A 13 -56.21 26.87 11.42
N PRO A 14 -57.47 26.58 11.80
CA PRO A 14 -57.93 26.83 13.18
C PRO A 14 -57.37 25.84 14.22
N MET A 15 -56.98 24.62 13.80
CA MET A 15 -56.26 23.68 14.69
C MET A 15 -54.83 24.14 14.96
N LEU A 16 -54.13 24.68 13.95
CA LEU A 16 -52.79 25.25 14.15
C LEU A 16 -52.82 26.54 14.98
N ALA A 17 -53.84 27.39 14.79
CA ALA A 17 -53.99 28.63 15.56
C ALA A 17 -54.33 28.42 17.05
N SER A 18 -54.94 27.28 17.39
CA SER A 18 -55.24 26.90 18.79
C SER A 18 -54.08 26.15 19.46
N ALA A 19 -53.31 25.36 18.69
CA ALA A 19 -52.07 24.75 19.18
C ALA A 19 -50.97 25.80 19.46
N LEU A 20 -50.86 26.85 18.64
CA LEU A 20 -49.90 27.94 18.85
C LEU A 20 -50.23 28.80 20.07
N ARG A 21 -51.51 29.00 20.40
CA ARG A 21 -51.94 29.77 21.59
C ARG A 21 -51.74 29.01 22.91
N ARG A 22 -51.81 27.68 22.92
CA ARG A 22 -51.51 26.87 24.13
C ARG A 22 -50.01 26.66 24.39
N ALA A 23 -49.16 27.05 23.44
CA ALA A 23 -47.72 26.92 23.58
C ALA A 23 -47.05 28.19 24.18
N ALA A 24 -47.83 29.09 24.77
CA ALA A 24 -47.40 30.28 25.51
C ALA A 24 -47.05 29.97 26.99
N GLY A 25 -46.14 29.01 27.20
CA GLY A 25 -45.60 28.63 28.52
C GLY A 25 -44.07 28.47 28.48
N GLY A 26 -43.36 29.53 28.89
CA GLY A 26 -41.98 29.85 28.52
C GLY A 26 -40.80 29.04 29.10
N ARG A 27 -40.94 27.76 29.48
CA ARG A 27 -39.78 26.90 29.83
C ARG A 27 -39.79 25.52 29.20
N HIS A 28 -40.94 24.85 29.14
CA HIS A 28 -41.04 23.51 28.54
C HIS A 28 -40.85 23.50 27.01
N ARG A 29 -41.12 24.63 26.34
CA ARG A 29 -40.93 24.78 24.89
C ARG A 29 -39.47 24.64 24.45
N ARG A 30 -38.51 25.13 25.26
CA ARG A 30 -37.07 25.01 24.95
C ARG A 30 -36.60 23.56 25.10
N GLY A 31 -37.09 22.86 26.12
CA GLY A 31 -36.78 21.44 26.32
C GLY A 31 -37.34 20.55 25.20
N VAL A 32 -38.59 20.78 24.78
CA VAL A 32 -39.21 20.02 23.69
C VAL A 32 -38.54 20.33 22.35
N LEU A 33 -38.25 21.60 22.05
CA LEU A 33 -37.54 21.96 20.81
C LEU A 33 -36.10 21.42 20.77
N ALA A 34 -35.40 21.40 21.91
CA ALA A 34 -34.06 20.82 22.00
C ALA A 34 -34.09 19.29 21.81
N ALA A 35 -35.07 18.60 22.40
CA ALA A 35 -35.23 17.15 22.24
C ALA A 35 -35.58 16.78 20.79
N VAL A 36 -36.44 17.55 20.13
CA VAL A 36 -36.79 17.36 18.70
C VAL A 36 -35.59 17.66 17.81
N GLY A 37 -34.84 18.72 18.10
CA GLY A 37 -33.60 19.04 17.37
C GLY A 37 -32.55 17.94 17.50
N MET A 38 -32.36 17.41 18.70
CA MET A 38 -31.38 16.34 18.96
C MET A 38 -31.79 15.02 18.31
N THR A 39 -33.07 14.66 18.32
CA THR A 39 -33.56 13.47 17.62
C THR A 39 -33.44 13.58 16.10
N LEU A 40 -33.71 14.76 15.53
CA LEU A 40 -33.47 15.02 14.10
C LEU A 40 -31.99 14.95 13.74
N ALA A 41 -31.11 15.52 14.57
CA ALA A 41 -29.66 15.44 14.35
C ALA A 41 -29.16 13.99 14.40
N VAL A 42 -29.60 13.21 15.40
CA VAL A 42 -29.27 11.78 15.51
C VAL A 42 -29.80 11.00 14.32
N ALA A 43 -31.03 11.25 13.87
CA ALA A 43 -31.61 10.59 12.71
C ALA A 43 -30.86 10.92 11.40
N VAL A 44 -30.44 12.17 11.22
CA VAL A 44 -29.62 12.58 10.06
C VAL A 44 -28.24 11.92 10.10
N VAL A 45 -27.59 11.85 11.26
CA VAL A 45 -26.30 11.16 11.42
C VAL A 45 -26.44 9.67 11.17
N LEU A 46 -27.48 9.03 11.71
CA LEU A 46 -27.76 7.62 11.44
C LEU A 46 -28.06 7.37 9.95
N ALA A 47 -28.85 8.22 9.32
CA ALA A 47 -29.12 8.13 7.89
C ALA A 47 -27.84 8.34 7.07
N ALA A 48 -26.97 9.27 7.46
CA ALA A 48 -25.67 9.49 6.81
C ALA A 48 -24.72 8.29 6.99
N VAL A 49 -24.68 7.68 8.17
CA VAL A 49 -23.86 6.49 8.44
C VAL A 49 -24.40 5.26 7.72
N LEU A 50 -25.72 5.07 7.67
CA LEU A 50 -26.35 3.97 6.95
C LEU A 50 -26.22 4.13 5.44
N SER A 51 -26.39 5.34 4.90
CA SER A 51 -26.18 5.63 3.47
C SER A 51 -24.70 5.60 3.06
N ALA A 52 -23.77 5.92 3.97
CA ALA A 52 -22.35 5.69 3.73
C ALA A 52 -21.97 4.20 3.74
N ARG A 53 -22.79 3.35 4.38
CA ARG A 53 -22.61 1.89 4.40
C ARG A 53 -23.29 1.19 3.23
N GLU A 54 -24.37 1.75 2.70
CA GLU A 54 -25.00 1.30 1.47
C GLU A 54 -24.31 1.95 0.27
N ALA A 55 -23.33 1.25 -0.33
CA ALA A 55 -22.84 1.61 -1.65
C ALA A 55 -24.00 1.54 -2.66
N LEU A 56 -24.64 2.68 -2.89
CA LEU A 56 -25.75 2.82 -3.82
C LEU A 56 -25.31 2.44 -5.24
N PRO A 57 -26.10 1.62 -5.96
CA PRO A 57 -25.80 1.27 -7.34
C PRO A 57 -26.00 2.49 -8.25
N GLY A 58 -24.96 2.84 -9.00
CA GLY A 58 -25.10 3.50 -10.30
C GLY A 58 -25.56 4.97 -10.31
N ARG A 59 -25.10 5.84 -9.40
CA ARG A 59 -25.24 7.30 -9.62
C ARG A 59 -24.06 7.85 -10.41
N GLY A 60 -24.39 8.47 -11.55
CA GLY A 60 -23.46 9.21 -12.39
C GLY A 60 -22.58 10.12 -11.55
N HIS A 61 -21.27 9.91 -11.66
CA HIS A 61 -20.29 10.64 -10.87
C HIS A 61 -20.31 12.10 -11.32
N ALA A 62 -20.38 13.01 -10.34
CA ALA A 62 -20.14 14.42 -10.58
C ALA A 62 -18.80 14.58 -11.30
N ALA A 63 -18.79 15.32 -12.40
CA ALA A 63 -17.57 15.64 -13.14
C ALA A 63 -16.57 16.31 -12.19
N GLY A 64 -15.45 15.66 -11.89
CA GLY A 64 -14.31 16.32 -11.24
C GLY A 64 -13.44 15.48 -10.30
N THR A 65 -13.90 14.36 -9.76
CA THR A 65 -13.03 13.50 -8.91
C THR A 65 -12.86 12.12 -9.55
N PRO A 66 -11.61 11.69 -9.85
CA PRO A 66 -11.39 10.36 -10.39
C PRO A 66 -11.83 9.30 -9.38
N LEU A 67 -12.41 8.21 -9.88
CA LEU A 67 -12.79 7.08 -9.04
C LEU A 67 -11.53 6.54 -8.33
N ARG A 68 -11.58 6.31 -7.02
CA ARG A 68 -10.46 5.68 -6.30
C ARG A 68 -10.75 4.21 -6.10
N VAL A 69 -9.77 3.36 -6.38
CA VAL A 69 -9.86 1.90 -6.22
C VAL A 69 -8.66 1.44 -5.40
N GLY A 70 -8.89 0.59 -4.40
CA GLY A 70 -7.86 0.19 -3.44
C GLY A 70 -8.06 0.85 -2.08
N VAL A 71 -6.96 1.15 -1.39
CA VAL A 71 -6.97 1.66 -0.01
C VAL A 71 -6.61 3.14 0.07
N SER A 72 -7.14 3.80 1.09
CA SER A 72 -6.75 5.15 1.53
C SER A 72 -5.95 5.08 2.82
N ASP A 73 -5.24 6.17 3.13
CA ASP A 73 -4.40 6.22 4.33
C ASP A 73 -5.28 6.12 5.59
N GLY A 74 -4.89 5.24 6.51
CA GLY A 74 -5.66 4.89 7.69
C GLY A 74 -6.69 3.77 7.49
N ASP A 75 -6.92 3.29 6.26
CA ASP A 75 -7.91 2.23 6.02
C ASP A 75 -7.47 0.90 6.62
N SER A 76 -8.44 0.14 7.15
CA SER A 76 -8.23 -1.22 7.61
C SER A 76 -8.03 -2.17 6.42
N ILE A 77 -6.85 -2.79 6.36
CA ILE A 77 -6.53 -3.80 5.34
C ILE A 77 -7.46 -5.01 5.42
N PRO A 78 -7.75 -5.62 6.60
CA PRO A 78 -8.71 -6.70 6.69
C PRO A 78 -10.11 -6.32 6.20
N ALA A 79 -10.58 -5.11 6.53
CA ALA A 79 -11.88 -4.62 6.07
C ALA A 79 -11.90 -4.42 4.55
N TYR A 80 -10.83 -3.87 3.98
CA TYR A 80 -10.66 -3.75 2.54
C TYR A 80 -10.74 -5.11 1.83
N VAL A 81 -10.00 -6.10 2.32
CA VAL A 81 -9.98 -7.45 1.73
C VAL A 81 -11.37 -8.11 1.84
N ALA A 82 -12.06 -7.96 2.97
CA ALA A 82 -13.42 -8.47 3.14
C ALA A 82 -14.40 -7.81 2.15
N GLY A 83 -14.39 -6.48 2.06
CA GLY A 83 -15.24 -5.74 1.14
C GLY A 83 -14.95 -6.03 -0.34
N ALA A 84 -13.68 -6.29 -0.70
CA ALA A 84 -13.32 -6.73 -2.05
C ALA A 84 -13.95 -8.09 -2.40
N ARG A 85 -13.98 -9.04 -1.45
CA ARG A 85 -14.63 -10.35 -1.65
C ARG A 85 -16.14 -10.22 -1.82
N GLU A 86 -16.79 -9.38 -1.03
CA GLU A 86 -18.22 -9.11 -1.16
C GLU A 86 -18.56 -8.51 -2.53
N ARG A 87 -17.77 -7.52 -2.99
CA ARG A 87 -17.94 -6.93 -4.32
C ARG A 87 -17.67 -7.91 -5.43
N LEU A 88 -16.69 -8.81 -5.28
CA LEU A 88 -16.42 -9.90 -6.22
C LEU A 88 -17.59 -10.87 -6.37
N ALA A 89 -18.28 -11.20 -5.27
CA ALA A 89 -19.46 -12.06 -5.31
C ALA A 89 -20.64 -11.45 -6.10
N GLY A 90 -20.69 -10.12 -6.22
CA GLY A 90 -21.72 -9.39 -6.96
C GLY A 90 -21.41 -9.13 -8.44
N VAL A 91 -20.27 -9.57 -8.97
CA VAL A 91 -19.90 -9.33 -10.37
C VAL A 91 -20.63 -10.29 -11.31
N ASP A 92 -21.38 -9.74 -12.26
CA ASP A 92 -22.19 -10.49 -13.23
C ASP A 92 -21.68 -10.39 -14.68
N ARG A 93 -20.78 -9.43 -14.95
CA ARG A 93 -20.26 -9.13 -16.29
C ARG A 93 -18.74 -8.89 -16.26
N PRO A 94 -18.06 -8.99 -17.41
CA PRO A 94 -16.64 -8.65 -17.49
C PRO A 94 -16.36 -7.22 -17.03
N THR A 95 -15.32 -7.05 -16.21
CA THR A 95 -14.97 -5.77 -15.60
C THR A 95 -13.45 -5.63 -15.40
N LEU A 96 -13.00 -4.40 -15.17
CA LEU A 96 -11.69 -4.17 -14.57
C LEU A 96 -11.70 -4.59 -13.10
N ALA A 97 -10.57 -5.10 -12.63
CA ALA A 97 -10.35 -5.43 -11.23
C ALA A 97 -8.90 -5.13 -10.83
N LEU A 98 -8.72 -4.58 -9.64
CA LEU A 98 -7.44 -4.44 -8.99
C LEU A 98 -7.10 -5.73 -8.23
N VAL A 99 -5.97 -6.33 -8.58
CA VAL A 99 -5.44 -7.55 -7.99
C VAL A 99 -4.29 -7.16 -7.08
N SER A 100 -4.47 -7.30 -5.77
CA SER A 100 -3.43 -7.07 -4.78
C SER A 100 -2.73 -8.38 -4.46
N LEU A 101 -1.40 -8.41 -4.52
CA LEU A 101 -0.63 -9.61 -4.24
C LEU A 101 -0.28 -9.71 -2.76
N ALA A 102 -0.11 -10.94 -2.27
CA ALA A 102 0.29 -11.20 -0.89
C ALA A 102 1.80 -11.03 -0.66
N ALA A 103 2.58 -11.07 -1.74
CA ALA A 103 4.03 -10.90 -1.74
C ALA A 103 4.46 -10.26 -3.07
N TYR A 104 5.68 -9.73 -3.10
CA TYR A 104 6.28 -9.25 -4.33
C TYR A 104 6.64 -10.43 -5.24
N LEU A 105 6.37 -10.27 -6.54
CA LEU A 105 6.63 -11.27 -7.57
C LEU A 105 7.55 -10.72 -8.66
N GLY A 106 8.37 -11.61 -9.21
CA GLY A 106 9.14 -11.35 -10.43
C GLY A 106 8.27 -11.44 -11.69
N PRO A 107 8.72 -10.83 -12.80
CA PRO A 107 7.96 -10.75 -14.06
C PRO A 107 7.56 -12.13 -14.60
N ASP A 108 8.42 -13.15 -14.46
CA ASP A 108 8.17 -14.51 -14.96
C ASP A 108 7.01 -15.23 -14.25
N ARG A 109 6.67 -14.80 -13.03
CA ARG A 109 5.59 -15.41 -12.24
C ARG A 109 4.22 -14.82 -12.56
N LEU A 110 4.17 -13.67 -13.23
CA LEU A 110 2.92 -12.97 -13.52
C LEU A 110 2.05 -13.68 -14.56
N GLY A 111 2.64 -14.23 -15.62
CA GLY A 111 1.90 -14.90 -16.68
C GLY A 111 1.04 -16.06 -16.15
N PRO A 112 1.63 -17.06 -15.47
CA PRO A 112 0.88 -18.14 -14.84
C PRO A 112 -0.13 -17.63 -13.79
N LEU A 113 0.25 -16.63 -12.97
CA LEU A 113 -0.64 -16.12 -11.92
C LEU A 113 -1.88 -15.40 -12.49
N LEU A 114 -1.75 -14.69 -13.61
CA LEU A 114 -2.82 -13.90 -14.22
C LEU A 114 -3.48 -14.62 -15.40
N GLU A 115 -3.21 -15.91 -15.57
CA GLU A 115 -3.83 -16.71 -16.63
C GLU A 115 -5.36 -16.53 -16.66
N ASN A 116 -5.93 -16.35 -17.86
CA ASN A 116 -7.34 -16.06 -18.12
C ASN A 116 -7.84 -14.67 -17.64
N ALA A 117 -6.95 -13.83 -17.12
CA ALA A 117 -7.21 -12.42 -16.86
C ALA A 117 -6.25 -11.55 -17.70
N ARG A 118 -6.78 -10.59 -18.47
CA ARG A 118 -5.94 -9.76 -19.32
C ARG A 118 -5.33 -8.63 -18.49
N PRO A 119 -4.03 -8.62 -18.18
CA PRO A 119 -3.41 -7.50 -17.47
C PRO A 119 -3.47 -6.25 -18.35
N SER A 120 -3.65 -5.10 -17.72
CA SER A 120 -3.63 -3.79 -18.38
C SER A 120 -2.62 -2.85 -17.73
N ARG A 121 -2.31 -3.07 -16.45
CA ARG A 121 -1.30 -2.32 -15.70
C ARG A 121 -0.74 -3.17 -14.57
N VAL A 122 0.53 -3.01 -14.22
CA VAL A 122 1.14 -3.58 -13.01
C VAL A 122 1.78 -2.48 -12.17
N TYR A 123 1.89 -2.73 -10.87
CA TYR A 123 2.52 -1.83 -9.92
C TYR A 123 3.76 -2.49 -9.34
N LEU A 124 4.87 -1.76 -9.39
CA LEU A 124 6.18 -2.19 -8.94
C LEU A 124 6.66 -1.30 -7.80
N ARG A 125 7.38 -1.89 -6.87
CA ARG A 125 8.12 -1.21 -5.80
C ARG A 125 9.26 -2.13 -5.37
N VAL A 126 10.48 -1.59 -5.19
CA VAL A 126 11.61 -2.39 -4.70
C VAL A 126 11.47 -2.59 -3.18
N PRO A 127 11.36 -3.82 -2.67
CA PRO A 127 11.17 -4.03 -1.23
C PRO A 127 12.50 -3.87 -0.47
N LEU A 128 12.88 -2.63 -0.16
CA LEU A 128 14.04 -2.32 0.68
C LEU A 128 13.62 -2.11 2.14
N PRO A 129 14.19 -2.85 3.12
CA PRO A 129 13.86 -2.68 4.53
C PRO A 129 14.15 -1.27 5.04
N GLY A 130 13.15 -0.64 5.66
CA GLY A 130 13.29 0.70 6.26
C GLY A 130 13.39 1.85 5.26
N ILE A 131 13.17 1.58 3.96
CA ILE A 131 13.27 2.57 2.89
C ILE A 131 11.94 2.64 2.12
N SER A 132 11.44 3.86 1.94
CA SER A 132 10.25 4.10 1.12
C SER A 132 10.65 4.34 -0.34
N THR A 133 10.84 3.24 -1.06
CA THR A 133 11.14 3.26 -2.50
C THR A 133 9.95 3.71 -3.34
N GLU A 134 10.24 4.16 -4.56
CA GLU A 134 9.23 4.66 -5.50
C GLU A 134 8.26 3.55 -5.95
N VAL A 135 6.97 3.91 -6.09
CA VAL A 135 5.97 3.07 -6.76
C VAL A 135 5.89 3.43 -8.24
N ILE A 136 6.10 2.45 -9.09
CA ILE A 136 6.06 2.61 -10.55
C ILE A 136 4.86 1.85 -11.11
N ALA A 137 4.11 2.50 -12.00
CA ALA A 137 3.05 1.86 -12.77
C ALA A 137 3.53 1.58 -14.20
N VAL A 138 3.36 0.35 -14.67
CA VAL A 138 3.70 -0.07 -16.04
C VAL A 138 2.44 -0.54 -16.74
N ASP A 139 2.13 0.06 -17.88
CA ASP A 139 1.04 -0.41 -18.74
C ASP A 139 1.45 -1.69 -19.45
N VAL A 140 0.55 -2.68 -19.45
CA VAL A 140 0.84 -4.03 -19.95
C VAL A 140 -0.05 -4.38 -21.13
N ARG A 141 0.59 -4.72 -22.24
CA ARG A 141 -0.02 -5.33 -23.43
C ARG A 141 0.47 -6.77 -23.62
N GLN A 142 1.71 -7.05 -23.23
CA GLN A 142 2.35 -8.36 -23.34
C GLN A 142 3.21 -8.67 -22.10
N LEU A 143 2.90 -9.80 -21.45
CA LEU A 143 3.74 -10.36 -20.38
C LEU A 143 4.74 -11.39 -20.93
N PRO A 144 5.94 -11.52 -20.31
CA PRO A 144 6.50 -10.62 -19.29
C PRO A 144 7.16 -9.36 -19.90
N GLY A 145 7.25 -9.27 -21.22
CA GLY A 145 8.10 -8.30 -21.94
C GLY A 145 7.88 -6.83 -21.56
N ASP A 146 6.64 -6.35 -21.45
CA ASP A 146 6.40 -4.95 -21.10
C ASP A 146 6.83 -4.63 -19.66
N VAL A 147 6.73 -5.59 -18.74
CA VAL A 147 7.16 -5.42 -17.34
C VAL A 147 8.68 -5.36 -17.26
N VAL A 148 9.37 -6.24 -18.00
CA VAL A 148 10.84 -6.24 -18.11
C VAL A 148 11.32 -4.91 -18.70
N ALA A 149 10.72 -4.46 -19.80
CA ALA A 149 11.05 -3.15 -20.40
C ALA A 149 10.77 -1.98 -19.45
N GLY A 150 9.68 -2.05 -18.67
CA GLY A 150 9.37 -1.07 -17.64
C GLY A 150 10.40 -1.03 -16.50
N MET A 151 10.91 -2.20 -16.08
CA MET A 151 11.99 -2.32 -15.11
C MET A 151 13.30 -1.75 -15.68
N ASP A 152 13.68 -2.08 -16.92
CA ASP A 152 14.88 -1.52 -17.54
C ASP A 152 14.82 0.00 -17.66
N ALA A 153 13.67 0.56 -18.02
CA ALA A 153 13.45 2.00 -18.06
C ALA A 153 13.51 2.64 -16.66
N ALA A 154 13.00 1.97 -15.63
CA ALA A 154 13.13 2.41 -14.25
C ALA A 154 14.59 2.40 -13.78
N ALA A 155 15.35 1.37 -14.14
CA ALA A 155 16.77 1.27 -13.83
C ALA A 155 17.56 2.46 -14.41
N VAL A 156 17.36 2.76 -15.69
CA VAL A 156 18.03 3.91 -16.35
C VAL A 156 17.66 5.23 -15.66
N ARG A 157 16.39 5.45 -15.34
CA ARG A 157 15.96 6.66 -14.60
C ARG A 157 16.65 6.76 -13.24
N LYS A 158 16.75 5.65 -12.50
CA LYS A 158 17.42 5.61 -11.21
C LYS A 158 18.93 5.82 -11.32
N GLU A 159 19.58 5.29 -12.37
CA GLU A 159 21.00 5.58 -12.68
C GLU A 159 21.23 7.09 -12.93
N GLU A 160 20.30 7.77 -13.60
CA GLU A 160 20.33 9.22 -13.77
C GLU A 160 20.16 9.97 -12.43
N GLU A 161 19.26 9.52 -11.57
CA GLU A 161 19.08 10.06 -10.21
C GLU A 161 20.36 9.96 -9.38
N VAL A 162 21.07 8.80 -9.45
CA VAL A 162 22.39 8.63 -8.84
C VAL A 162 23.36 9.69 -9.35
N ALA A 163 23.49 9.83 -10.67
CA ALA A 163 24.43 10.78 -11.27
C ALA A 163 24.13 12.24 -10.88
N ILE A 164 22.85 12.61 -10.80
CA ILE A 164 22.41 13.94 -10.38
C ILE A 164 22.74 14.18 -8.90
N ALA A 165 22.39 13.22 -8.03
CA ALA A 165 22.62 13.32 -6.59
C ALA A 165 24.12 13.38 -6.24
N THR A 166 24.95 12.52 -6.86
CA THR A 166 26.41 12.55 -6.70
C THR A 166 27.00 13.89 -7.14
N ARG A 167 26.53 14.44 -8.28
CA ARG A 167 26.98 15.77 -8.75
C ARG A 167 26.59 16.89 -7.79
N LEU A 168 25.39 16.83 -7.22
CA LEU A 168 24.93 17.78 -6.20
C LEU A 168 25.79 17.71 -4.94
N ALA A 169 26.04 16.52 -4.42
CA ALA A 169 26.93 16.32 -3.27
C ALA A 169 28.34 16.85 -3.53
N GLY A 170 28.90 16.63 -4.72
CA GLY A 170 30.23 17.10 -5.10
C GLY A 170 30.36 18.62 -5.28
N ARG A 171 29.25 19.35 -5.46
CA ARG A 171 29.24 20.83 -5.50
C ARG A 171 29.25 21.48 -4.11
N LEU A 172 28.93 20.71 -3.08
CA LEU A 172 28.97 21.17 -1.69
C LEU A 172 30.38 20.96 -1.16
N THR A 173 31.23 21.99 -1.17
CA THR A 173 32.66 21.92 -0.77
C THR A 173 32.96 22.59 0.57
N GLY A 174 32.04 23.35 1.15
CA GLY A 174 32.20 24.00 2.44
C GLY A 174 31.92 23.07 3.63
N ASP A 175 32.37 23.52 4.80
CA ASP A 175 32.32 22.76 6.06
C ASP A 175 31.25 23.25 7.04
N SER A 176 30.35 24.12 6.58
CA SER A 176 29.24 24.57 7.43
C SER A 176 28.38 23.37 7.85
N PRO A 177 27.83 23.34 9.08
CA PRO A 177 26.99 22.23 9.53
C PRO A 177 25.85 21.91 8.55
N ARG A 178 25.24 22.95 7.98
CA ARG A 178 24.15 22.82 7.00
C ARG A 178 24.62 22.19 5.69
N GLU A 179 25.81 22.54 5.22
CA GLU A 179 26.36 22.01 3.98
C GLU A 179 26.79 20.54 4.11
N ARG A 180 27.31 20.15 5.29
CA ARG A 180 27.58 18.74 5.60
C ARG A 180 26.30 17.91 5.61
N GLU A 181 25.25 18.40 6.29
CA GLU A 181 23.94 17.74 6.33
C GLU A 181 23.35 17.55 4.91
N LEU A 182 23.37 18.60 4.08
CA LEU A 182 22.89 18.51 2.69
C LEU A 182 23.73 17.53 1.85
N ARG A 183 25.05 17.46 2.07
CA ARG A 183 25.93 16.51 1.39
C ARG A 183 25.57 15.07 1.78
N GLU A 184 25.37 14.82 3.07
CA GLU A 184 24.92 13.51 3.58
C GLU A 184 23.56 13.12 3.01
N GLU A 185 22.61 14.05 2.94
CA GLU A 185 21.29 13.82 2.33
C GLU A 185 21.41 13.42 0.85
N TYR A 186 22.20 14.14 0.04
CA TYR A 186 22.41 13.78 -1.36
C TYR A 186 23.14 12.45 -1.53
N GLN A 187 24.09 12.13 -0.65
CA GLN A 187 24.77 10.83 -0.66
C GLN A 187 23.80 9.69 -0.31
N ALA A 188 22.92 9.88 0.67
CA ALA A 188 21.88 8.91 1.01
C ALA A 188 20.91 8.67 -0.16
N ARG A 189 20.44 9.75 -0.82
CA ARG A 189 19.61 9.65 -2.02
C ARG A 189 20.30 8.92 -3.17
N ALA A 190 21.59 9.20 -3.39
CA ALA A 190 22.36 8.48 -4.41
C ALA A 190 22.50 6.99 -4.09
N ALA A 191 22.71 6.64 -2.82
CA ALA A 191 22.79 5.24 -2.39
C ALA A 191 21.45 4.51 -2.58
N GLU A 192 20.33 5.12 -2.18
CA GLU A 192 18.98 4.57 -2.36
C GLU A 192 18.65 4.36 -3.84
N ALA A 193 18.85 5.39 -4.67
CA ALA A 193 18.61 5.28 -6.11
C ALA A 193 19.50 4.20 -6.75
N GLY A 194 20.73 4.02 -6.28
CA GLY A 194 21.63 2.96 -6.76
C GLY A 194 21.14 1.55 -6.42
N LEU A 195 20.56 1.36 -5.23
CA LEU A 195 19.92 0.10 -4.84
C LEU A 195 18.69 -0.20 -5.71
N GLU A 196 17.83 0.80 -5.93
CA GLU A 196 16.67 0.65 -6.82
C GLU A 196 17.09 0.35 -8.26
N ALA A 197 18.08 1.08 -8.80
CA ALA A 197 18.62 0.85 -10.13
C ALA A 197 19.10 -0.59 -10.33
N THR A 198 19.90 -1.09 -9.38
CA THR A 198 20.44 -2.46 -9.42
C THR A 198 19.32 -3.49 -9.37
N ALA A 199 18.36 -3.33 -8.45
CA ALA A 199 17.24 -4.24 -8.33
C ALA A 199 16.40 -4.30 -9.63
N TYR A 200 16.14 -3.15 -10.25
CA TYR A 200 15.42 -3.11 -11.52
C TYR A 200 16.22 -3.71 -12.68
N ARG A 201 17.55 -3.48 -12.76
CA ARG A 201 18.43 -4.13 -13.76
C ARG A 201 18.41 -5.66 -13.66
N GLU A 202 18.31 -6.18 -12.44
CA GLU A 202 18.27 -7.62 -12.17
C GLU A 202 16.85 -8.21 -12.26
N HIS A 203 15.87 -7.42 -12.72
CA HIS A 203 14.46 -7.80 -12.84
C HIS A 203 13.90 -8.40 -11.55
N CYS A 204 14.15 -7.71 -10.43
CA CYS A 204 13.80 -8.14 -9.09
C CYS A 204 12.33 -8.59 -8.93
N SER A 205 12.08 -9.38 -7.89
CA SER A 205 10.71 -9.67 -7.44
C SER A 205 10.12 -8.43 -6.76
N CYS A 206 9.56 -7.54 -7.56
CA CYS A 206 9.16 -6.19 -7.15
C CYS A 206 7.73 -5.82 -7.59
N VAL A 207 7.02 -6.71 -8.31
CA VAL A 207 5.62 -6.48 -8.69
C VAL A 207 4.71 -6.87 -7.53
N TYR A 208 3.81 -5.99 -7.10
CA TYR A 208 2.93 -6.25 -5.94
C TYR A 208 1.44 -6.10 -6.24
N ALA A 209 1.07 -5.57 -7.41
CA ALA A 209 -0.31 -5.52 -7.83
C ALA A 209 -0.44 -5.48 -9.36
N ALA A 210 -1.63 -5.82 -9.85
CA ALA A 210 -2.00 -5.72 -11.25
C ALA A 210 -3.44 -5.23 -11.40
N VAL A 211 -3.73 -4.46 -12.45
CA VAL A 211 -5.09 -4.22 -12.91
C VAL A 211 -5.35 -5.13 -14.09
N VAL A 212 -6.42 -5.91 -14.00
CA VAL A 212 -6.79 -6.90 -15.02
C VAL A 212 -8.21 -6.66 -15.51
N ARG A 213 -8.48 -7.07 -16.75
CA ARG A 213 -9.83 -7.22 -17.28
C ARG A 213 -10.15 -8.70 -17.43
N ALA A 214 -11.22 -9.17 -16.78
CA ALA A 214 -11.66 -10.55 -16.92
C ALA A 214 -13.17 -10.70 -16.66
N GLY A 215 -13.71 -11.85 -17.04
CA GLY A 215 -15.09 -12.25 -16.71
C GLY A 215 -15.23 -12.75 -15.26
N PRO A 216 -16.46 -12.83 -14.73
CA PRO A 216 -16.73 -13.30 -13.37
C PRO A 216 -16.03 -14.62 -12.98
N PRO A 217 -16.09 -15.71 -13.79
CA PRO A 217 -15.47 -16.97 -13.39
C PRO A 217 -13.94 -16.88 -13.30
N ALA A 218 -13.31 -16.10 -14.18
CA ALA A 218 -11.86 -15.89 -14.17
C ALA A 218 -11.42 -15.04 -12.96
N LEU A 219 -12.17 -14.00 -12.58
CA LEU A 219 -11.88 -13.21 -11.38
C LEU A 219 -12.06 -14.03 -10.09
N ALA A 220 -13.11 -14.86 -10.03
CA ALA A 220 -13.34 -15.75 -8.90
C ALA A 220 -12.23 -16.79 -8.75
N GLU A 221 -11.77 -17.38 -9.86
CA GLU A 221 -10.61 -18.29 -9.86
C GLU A 221 -9.33 -17.57 -9.42
N LEU A 222 -9.07 -16.39 -9.97
CA LEU A 222 -7.92 -15.57 -9.61
C LEU A 222 -7.88 -15.28 -8.11
N SER A 223 -9.03 -14.99 -7.48
CA SER A 223 -9.09 -14.74 -6.03
C SER A 223 -8.75 -15.94 -5.15
N ARG A 224 -8.77 -17.16 -5.70
CA ARG A 224 -8.42 -18.40 -5.00
C ARG A 224 -6.96 -18.79 -5.19
N ARG A 225 -6.24 -18.13 -6.10
CA ARG A 225 -4.85 -18.50 -6.41
C ARG A 225 -3.92 -18.16 -5.25
N PRO A 226 -2.96 -19.05 -4.91
CA PRO A 226 -1.91 -18.72 -3.96
C PRO A 226 -1.17 -17.46 -4.38
N GLY A 227 -0.90 -16.56 -3.42
CA GLY A 227 -0.22 -15.29 -3.68
C GLY A 227 -1.14 -14.14 -4.06
N VAL A 228 -2.44 -14.35 -4.29
CA VAL A 228 -3.43 -13.27 -4.43
C VAL A 228 -4.04 -12.94 -3.07
N ARG A 229 -3.95 -11.68 -2.66
CA ARG A 229 -4.48 -11.18 -1.39
C ARG A 229 -5.92 -10.70 -1.53
N ALA A 230 -6.21 -9.96 -2.60
CA ALA A 230 -7.53 -9.44 -2.90
C ALA A 230 -7.72 -9.28 -4.41
N VAL A 231 -8.95 -9.50 -4.86
CA VAL A 231 -9.43 -9.11 -6.20
C VAL A 231 -10.57 -8.14 -5.98
N ASP A 232 -10.34 -6.90 -6.33
CA ASP A 232 -11.24 -5.76 -6.13
C ASP A 232 -11.83 -5.36 -7.48
N PRO A 233 -13.04 -5.84 -7.82
CA PRO A 233 -13.68 -5.49 -9.08
C PRO A 233 -14.23 -4.06 -9.04
N THR A 234 -14.19 -3.42 -10.21
CA THR A 234 -14.66 -2.06 -10.40
C THR A 234 -15.73 -1.97 -11.51
N PRO A 235 -16.97 -2.45 -11.25
CA PRO A 235 -18.04 -2.39 -12.25
C PRO A 235 -18.30 -0.95 -12.73
N GLY A 236 -18.43 -0.77 -14.04
CA GLY A 236 -18.63 0.55 -14.65
C GLY A 236 -17.34 1.30 -15.00
N LEU A 237 -16.17 0.74 -14.67
CA LEU A 237 -14.89 1.24 -15.14
C LEU A 237 -14.51 0.59 -16.48
N ASP A 238 -14.58 1.36 -17.55
CA ASP A 238 -14.25 0.89 -18.89
C ASP A 238 -12.80 1.20 -19.28
N ARG A 239 -12.22 2.27 -18.71
CA ARG A 239 -10.87 2.73 -19.04
C ARG A 239 -10.04 2.95 -17.78
N LEU A 240 -8.74 2.69 -17.84
CA LEU A 240 -7.84 2.80 -16.68
C LEU A 240 -7.76 4.24 -16.17
N GLU A 241 -7.85 5.22 -17.05
CA GLU A 241 -7.66 6.66 -16.77
C GLU A 241 -8.85 7.27 -16.00
N GLN A 242 -9.97 6.55 -15.91
CA GLN A 242 -11.15 6.96 -15.16
C GLN A 242 -10.97 6.74 -13.65
N ALA A 243 -9.92 6.02 -13.23
CA ALA A 243 -9.65 5.71 -11.85
C ALA A 243 -8.18 5.91 -11.43
N VAL A 244 -7.99 6.22 -10.16
CA VAL A 244 -6.70 6.17 -9.47
C VAL A 244 -6.69 4.90 -8.62
N PHE A 245 -5.78 3.99 -8.94
CA PHE A 245 -5.60 2.76 -8.17
C PHE A 245 -4.53 2.95 -7.10
N ARG A 246 -4.85 2.56 -5.87
CA ARG A 246 -3.96 2.55 -4.71
C ARG A 246 -3.92 1.13 -4.12
N PRO A 247 -3.26 0.17 -4.77
CA PRO A 247 -3.13 -1.17 -4.22
C PRO A 247 -2.39 -1.12 -2.89
N PRO A 248 -2.85 -1.86 -1.86
CA PRO A 248 -2.09 -1.99 -0.65
C PRO A 248 -0.80 -2.78 -0.92
N ILE A 249 0.31 -2.34 -0.32
CA ILE A 249 1.60 -3.04 -0.44
C ILE A 249 1.60 -4.31 0.44
N PRO A 250 2.43 -5.32 0.14
CA PRO A 250 2.50 -6.57 0.88
C PRO A 250 2.75 -6.41 2.38
N GLU A 251 3.55 -5.42 2.79
CA GLU A 251 3.90 -5.13 4.18
C GLU A 251 2.74 -4.55 5.00
N GLN A 252 1.72 -4.00 4.34
CA GLN A 252 0.52 -3.46 4.99
C GLN A 252 -0.45 -4.59 5.30
N HIS A 253 -0.43 -5.08 6.55
CA HIS A 253 -1.34 -6.14 7.01
C HIS A 253 -2.55 -5.63 7.80
N ALA A 254 -2.39 -4.53 8.55
CA ALA A 254 -3.41 -4.03 9.46
C ALA A 254 -4.06 -2.74 8.95
N ILE A 255 -3.23 -1.72 8.73
CA ILE A 255 -3.65 -0.38 8.32
C ILE A 255 -2.85 0.01 7.07
N ALA A 256 -3.52 0.66 6.11
CA ALA A 256 -2.90 1.30 4.98
C ALA A 256 -2.24 2.62 5.43
N SER A 257 -1.03 2.86 4.96
CA SER A 257 -0.29 4.09 5.22
C SER A 257 0.50 4.44 3.98
N ASP A 258 0.55 5.71 3.61
CA ASP A 258 1.41 6.11 2.49
C ASP A 258 2.84 5.66 2.82
N PRO A 259 3.54 4.97 1.90
CA PRO A 259 4.95 4.62 2.12
C PRO A 259 5.80 5.82 2.56
N ALA A 260 5.47 7.03 2.11
CA ALA A 260 6.13 8.27 2.52
C ALA A 260 5.91 8.66 4.00
N ASP A 261 4.85 8.15 4.64
CA ASP A 261 4.44 8.48 6.00
C ASP A 261 4.91 7.47 7.05
N VAL A 262 5.69 6.44 6.66
CA VAL A 262 6.32 5.55 7.65
C VAL A 262 7.45 6.34 8.34
N PRO A 263 7.35 6.68 9.64
CA PRO A 263 8.45 7.30 10.31
C PRO A 263 9.64 6.34 10.24
N VAL A 264 10.75 6.82 9.66
CA VAL A 264 12.05 6.17 9.77
C VAL A 264 12.26 5.94 11.26
N SER A 265 12.19 4.68 11.70
CA SER A 265 12.49 4.38 13.11
C SER A 265 13.88 4.92 13.37
N PRO A 266 14.08 5.80 14.37
CA PRO A 266 15.42 6.20 14.74
C PRO A 266 16.17 4.92 15.06
N SER A 267 17.35 4.76 14.46
CA SER A 267 18.29 3.68 14.80
C SER A 267 18.31 3.52 16.32
N PRO A 268 18.26 2.30 16.87
CA PRO A 268 18.30 2.13 18.31
C PRO A 268 19.55 2.84 18.82
N THR A 269 19.34 3.89 19.61
CA THR A 269 20.38 4.53 20.41
C THR A 269 21.16 3.40 21.06
N PRO A 270 22.48 3.27 20.82
CA PRO A 270 23.25 2.21 21.44
C PRO A 270 23.06 2.32 22.95
N ALA A 271 22.46 1.29 23.53
CA ALA A 271 22.26 1.20 24.96
C ALA A 271 23.61 1.47 25.65
N PRO A 272 23.66 2.29 26.71
CA PRO A 272 24.88 2.47 27.47
C PRO A 272 25.36 1.09 27.93
N ARG A 273 26.58 0.72 27.51
CA ARG A 273 27.21 -0.52 27.96
C ARG A 273 27.19 -0.53 29.49
N PRO A 274 26.75 -1.62 30.14
CA PRO A 274 26.90 -1.72 31.58
C PRO A 274 28.39 -1.59 31.92
N SER A 275 28.70 -0.60 32.76
CA SER A 275 30.02 -0.42 33.35
C SER A 275 30.43 -1.72 34.03
N VAL A 276 31.37 -2.45 33.42
CA VAL A 276 31.98 -3.62 34.05
C VAL A 276 32.85 -3.08 35.18
N THR A 277 32.35 -3.23 36.41
CA THR A 277 33.15 -3.05 37.63
C THR A 277 34.36 -3.95 37.53
N ARG A 278 35.56 -3.35 37.43
CA ARG A 278 36.83 -4.07 37.44
C ARG A 278 36.97 -4.81 38.76
N THR A 279 36.83 -6.12 38.70
CA THR A 279 37.30 -7.03 39.76
C THR A 279 38.81 -7.19 39.57
N PRO A 280 39.65 -7.00 40.61
CA PRO A 280 41.10 -7.16 40.48
C PRO A 280 41.47 -8.63 40.23
N PRO A 281 42.56 -8.89 39.50
CA PRO A 281 42.95 -10.23 39.10
C PRO A 281 43.43 -11.06 40.30
N PRO A 282 43.06 -12.35 40.41
CA PRO A 282 43.75 -13.26 41.31
C PRO A 282 45.14 -13.61 40.76
N SER A 283 46.10 -13.63 41.68
CA SER A 283 47.51 -13.96 41.49
C SER A 283 47.74 -15.27 40.74
N ALA A 284 48.78 -15.27 39.91
CA ALA A 284 49.29 -16.42 39.17
C ALA A 284 49.70 -17.60 40.08
N PRO A 285 49.47 -18.85 39.64
CA PRO A 285 50.25 -20.01 40.06
C PRO A 285 51.27 -20.46 38.99
N PRO A 286 52.25 -21.31 39.37
CA PRO A 286 53.55 -21.38 38.73
C PRO A 286 53.61 -22.23 37.46
N THR A 287 54.60 -21.88 36.64
CA THR A 287 55.10 -22.58 35.44
C THR A 287 55.34 -24.06 35.69
N GLY A 288 54.57 -24.92 35.01
CA GLY A 288 54.85 -26.34 34.80
C GLY A 288 55.04 -26.63 33.31
N PRO A 289 55.87 -27.62 32.93
CA PRO A 289 56.25 -27.86 31.54
C PRO A 289 55.08 -28.40 30.70
N MET A 290 54.97 -27.89 29.46
CA MET A 290 53.99 -28.29 28.45
C MET A 290 54.07 -29.80 28.12
N PRO A 291 52.93 -30.48 27.97
CA PRO A 291 52.86 -31.69 27.16
C PRO A 291 52.83 -31.31 25.66
N GLU A 292 53.73 -31.93 24.92
CA GLU A 292 53.88 -31.91 23.47
C GLU A 292 52.64 -32.54 22.81
N TRP A 293 51.97 -31.81 21.92
CA TRP A 293 50.87 -32.33 21.10
C TRP A 293 51.39 -32.58 19.67
N PRO A 294 51.05 -33.74 19.06
CA PRO A 294 51.54 -34.09 17.73
C PRO A 294 50.89 -33.26 16.62
N ALA A 295 51.70 -32.98 15.60
CA ALA A 295 51.35 -32.22 14.41
C ALA A 295 50.20 -32.85 13.60
N SER A 296 49.29 -32.00 13.11
CA SER A 296 48.25 -32.35 12.15
C SER A 296 48.85 -32.74 10.79
N PRO A 297 48.34 -33.79 10.11
CA PRO A 297 48.81 -34.18 8.78
C PRO A 297 48.32 -33.23 7.68
N THR A 298 49.17 -33.07 6.68
CA THR A 298 49.06 -32.25 5.47
C THR A 298 47.86 -32.64 4.60
N PRO A 299 47.15 -31.69 3.95
CA PRO A 299 46.06 -32.02 3.02
C PRO A 299 46.58 -32.74 1.78
N SER A 300 46.05 -33.93 1.55
CA SER A 300 46.25 -34.71 0.32
C SER A 300 45.59 -34.03 -0.87
N GLN A 301 46.34 -34.03 -1.98
CA GLN A 301 45.93 -33.50 -3.27
C GLN A 301 44.65 -34.17 -3.79
N VAL A 302 43.63 -33.37 -4.10
CA VAL A 302 42.49 -33.81 -4.90
C VAL A 302 42.88 -33.68 -6.37
N ARG A 303 42.90 -34.85 -7.02
CA ARG A 303 43.24 -35.09 -8.42
C ARG A 303 42.12 -34.58 -9.34
N ALA A 304 42.48 -33.81 -10.36
CA ALA A 304 41.56 -33.35 -11.41
C ALA A 304 41.08 -34.53 -12.29
N PRO A 305 39.83 -34.54 -12.78
CA PRO A 305 39.35 -35.53 -13.75
C PRO A 305 39.81 -35.20 -15.17
N SER A 306 40.31 -36.22 -15.88
CA SER A 306 40.64 -36.17 -17.31
C SER A 306 39.38 -36.26 -18.20
N PRO A 307 39.41 -35.69 -19.43
CA PRO A 307 38.28 -35.70 -20.36
C PRO A 307 38.17 -37.03 -21.14
N SER A 308 36.93 -37.46 -21.39
CA SER A 308 36.60 -38.60 -22.27
C SER A 308 36.54 -38.18 -23.74
N PRO A 309 36.92 -39.04 -24.70
CA PRO A 309 36.89 -38.75 -26.12
C PRO A 309 35.54 -39.05 -26.78
N GLU A 310 35.31 -38.34 -27.89
CA GLU A 310 34.19 -38.43 -28.82
C GLU A 310 33.98 -39.82 -29.44
N ARG A 311 32.71 -40.16 -29.67
CA ARG A 311 32.23 -40.89 -30.84
C ARG A 311 30.77 -40.57 -31.14
#